data_AF-A0A820PCF1-F1
#
_entry.id   AF-A0A820PCF1-F1
#
_cell.length_a   1.000
_cell.length_b   1.000
_cell.length_c   1.000
_cell.angle_alpha   90.00
_cell.angle_beta   90.00
_cell.angle_gamma   90.00
#
_symmetry.space_group_name_H-M   'P 1'
#
loop_
_entity.id
_entity.type
_entity.pdbx_description
1 polymer ?
#
loop_
_entity_poly.entity_id
_entity_poly.type
_entity_poly.pdbx_seq_one_letter_code
_entity_poly.pdbx_strand_id
1 'polypeptide(L)'
;MARILADKLSSTLKRQADFTASNTNDYNQTIVLIIDRREDAITPLLNQWTYQAMVHELIGIKNNRVNLNQVPGITKELEEVVMNAEYDEFYSNNLYSNFGEIATNI
;
A
#
# COMPACT_ATOMS: atom_id res chain seq x y z
N MET A 1 2.43 -18.13 -12.52
CA MET A 1 3.70 -17.39 -12.43
C MET A 1 4.34 -17.45 -11.05
N ALA A 2 3.53 -17.47 -9.98
CA ALA A 2 4.00 -17.57 -8.59
C ALA A 2 5.06 -18.66 -8.34
N ARG A 3 4.87 -19.89 -8.85
CA ARG A 3 5.85 -21.00 -8.68
C ARG A 3 7.25 -20.66 -9.19
N ILE A 4 7.36 -20.15 -10.42
CA ILE A 4 8.66 -19.81 -11.03
C ILE A 4 9.35 -18.71 -10.22
N LEU A 5 8.58 -17.74 -9.72
CA LEU A 5 9.11 -16.69 -8.86
C LEU A 5 9.58 -17.26 -7.51
N ALA A 6 8.80 -18.16 -6.90
CA ALA A 6 9.16 -18.84 -5.66
C ALA A 6 10.45 -19.64 -5.79
N ASP A 7 10.60 -20.42 -6.87
CA ASP A 7 11.80 -21.21 -7.13
C ASP A 7 13.04 -20.31 -7.31
N LYS A 8 12.89 -19.22 -8.08
CA LYS A 8 13.96 -18.23 -8.27
C LYS A 8 14.31 -17.52 -6.97
N LEU A 9 13.33 -17.13 -6.17
CA LEU A 9 13.54 -16.51 -4.87
C LEU A 9 14.28 -17.46 -3.93
N SER A 10 13.84 -18.71 -3.83
CA SER A 10 14.48 -19.75 -3.03
C SER A 10 15.94 -19.98 -3.47
N SER A 11 16.21 -20.04 -4.77
CA SER A 11 17.58 -20.15 -5.28
C SER A 11 18.44 -18.93 -4.96
N THR A 12 17.85 -17.73 -4.99
CA THR A 12 18.56 -16.48 -4.72
C THR A 12 18.89 -16.35 -3.23
N LEU A 13 17.95 -16.70 -2.35
CA LEU A 13 18.13 -16.71 -0.89
C LEU A 13 19.21 -17.72 -0.48
N LYS A 14 19.19 -18.94 -1.05
CA LYS A 14 20.26 -19.93 -0.82
C LYS A 14 21.62 -19.43 -1.28
N ARG A 15 21.69 -18.71 -2.40
CA ARG A 15 22.93 -18.12 -2.92
C ARG A 15 23.43 -16.97 -2.04
N GLN A 16 22.53 -16.21 -1.43
CA GLN A 16 22.84 -15.07 -0.57
C GLN A 16 22.67 -15.43 0.92
N ALA A 17 22.97 -16.67 1.28
CA ALA A 17 22.80 -17.18 2.64
C ALA A 17 23.58 -16.32 3.65
N ASP A 18 24.75 -15.80 3.30
CA ASP A 18 25.58 -14.97 4.19
C ASP A 18 24.89 -13.64 4.57
N PHE A 19 24.11 -13.04 3.66
CA PHE A 19 23.32 -11.83 3.94
C PHE A 19 22.01 -12.15 4.66
N THR A 20 21.47 -13.34 4.42
CA THR A 20 20.20 -13.81 4.99
C THR A 20 20.40 -14.47 6.36
N ALA A 21 21.64 -14.81 6.72
CA ALA A 21 22.06 -15.31 8.02
C ALA A 21 22.02 -14.17 9.05
N SER A 22 20.81 -13.71 9.33
CA SER A 22 20.55 -12.92 10.52
C SER A 22 20.63 -13.85 11.73
N ASN A 23 21.34 -13.40 12.76
CA ASN A 23 21.79 -14.19 13.88
C ASN A 23 20.68 -14.31 14.95
N THR A 24 19.68 -15.18 14.79
CA THR A 24 18.68 -15.43 15.85
C THR A 24 18.12 -16.86 15.80
N ASN A 25 18.02 -17.52 16.95
CA ASN A 25 17.50 -18.88 17.10
C ASN A 25 15.95 -18.99 16.97
N ASP A 26 15.28 -18.00 16.37
CA ASP A 26 13.81 -17.87 16.33
C ASP A 26 13.17 -18.12 14.94
N TYR A 27 13.95 -18.49 13.91
CA TYR A 27 13.50 -18.53 12.50
C TYR A 27 12.52 -19.63 12.08
N ASN A 28 12.00 -20.46 13.00
CA ASN A 28 11.20 -21.61 12.58
C ASN A 28 9.75 -21.27 12.15
N GLN A 29 9.41 -19.98 11.98
CA GLN A 29 8.03 -19.54 11.69
C GLN A 29 7.84 -18.53 10.54
N THR A 30 8.90 -18.05 9.87
CA THR A 30 8.72 -17.05 8.79
C THR A 30 8.28 -17.71 7.48
N ILE A 31 7.12 -17.29 6.97
CA ILE A 31 6.55 -17.78 5.70
C ILE A 31 6.52 -16.64 4.68
N VAL A 32 6.99 -16.91 3.46
CA VAL A 32 6.83 -16.01 2.31
C VAL A 32 5.71 -16.55 1.44
N LEU A 33 4.62 -15.79 1.32
CA LEU A 33 3.46 -16.14 0.50
C LEU A 33 3.49 -15.35 -0.83
N ILE A 34 3.54 -16.07 -1.95
CA ILE A 34 3.50 -15.48 -3.30
C ILE A 34 2.15 -15.80 -3.92
N ILE A 35 1.36 -14.77 -4.19
CA ILE A 35 0.00 -14.89 -4.74
C ILE A 35 -0.02 -14.26 -6.13
N ASP A 36 -0.87 -14.80 -7.01
CA ASP A 36 -1.17 -14.24 -8.32
C ASP A 36 -2.49 -13.46 -8.25
N ARG A 37 -2.53 -12.22 -8.75
CA ARG A 37 -3.74 -11.38 -8.68
C ARG A 37 -4.93 -12.01 -9.41
N ARG A 38 -4.68 -12.91 -10.36
CA ARG A 38 -5.73 -13.62 -11.11
C ARG A 38 -6.65 -14.47 -10.24
N GLU A 39 -6.20 -14.88 -9.05
CA GLU A 39 -7.01 -15.62 -8.08
C GLU A 39 -8.10 -14.74 -7.43
N ASP A 40 -7.92 -13.42 -7.44
CA ASP A 40 -8.90 -12.46 -6.96
C ASP A 40 -8.97 -11.25 -7.90
N ALA A 41 -9.77 -11.39 -8.95
CA ALA A 41 -10.04 -10.33 -9.92
C ALA A 41 -11.16 -9.37 -9.47
N ILE A 42 -11.87 -9.65 -8.37
CA ILE A 42 -13.05 -8.90 -7.95
C ILE A 42 -12.68 -7.74 -7.04
N THR A 43 -11.84 -7.97 -6.03
CA THR A 43 -11.42 -6.93 -5.08
C THR A 43 -10.88 -5.65 -5.72
N PRO A 44 -10.11 -5.63 -6.83
CA PRO A 44 -9.63 -4.38 -7.42
C PRO A 44 -10.71 -3.62 -8.19
N LEU A 45 -11.89 -4.22 -8.42
CA LEU A 45 -13.02 -3.61 -9.14
C LEU A 45 -14.12 -3.11 -8.19
N LEU A 46 -14.03 -3.42 -6.89
CA LEU A 46 -14.99 -2.97 -5.91
C LEU A 46 -14.69 -1.52 -5.50
N ASN A 47 -15.75 -0.71 -5.43
CA ASN A 47 -15.65 0.62 -4.83
C ASN A 47 -15.21 0.53 -3.37
N GLN A 48 -14.15 1.25 -3.04
CA GLN A 48 -13.54 1.28 -1.73
C GLN A 48 -14.02 2.50 -0.94
N TRP A 49 -14.32 2.26 0.33
CA TRP A 49 -14.89 3.28 1.23
C TRP A 49 -13.96 3.68 2.37
N THR A 50 -12.76 3.09 2.45
CA THR A 50 -11.74 3.50 3.41
C THR A 50 -10.93 4.67 2.87
N TYR A 51 -10.41 5.53 3.76
CA TYR A 51 -9.82 6.82 3.36
C TYR A 51 -8.80 6.70 2.23
N GLN A 52 -7.73 5.92 2.45
CA GLN A 52 -6.66 5.75 1.48
C GLN A 52 -7.14 5.14 0.17
N ALA A 53 -7.95 4.09 0.27
CA ALA A 53 -8.40 3.33 -0.89
C ALA A 53 -9.36 4.16 -1.75
N MET A 54 -10.26 4.91 -1.12
CA MET A 54 -11.18 5.83 -1.78
C MET A 54 -10.43 6.96 -2.51
N VAL A 55 -9.41 7.56 -1.88
CA VAL A 55 -8.57 8.58 -2.54
C VAL A 55 -7.81 7.98 -3.71
N HIS A 56 -7.27 6.77 -3.56
CA HIS A 56 -6.58 6.07 -4.66
C HIS A 56 -7.51 5.75 -5.84
N GLU A 57 -8.76 5.41 -5.55
CA GLU A 57 -9.74 5.06 -6.57
C GLU A 57 -10.27 6.27 -7.32
N LEU A 58 -10.67 7.33 -6.61
CA LEU A 58 -11.34 8.48 -7.20
C LEU A 58 -10.38 9.53 -7.79
N ILE A 59 -9.23 9.76 -7.15
CA ILE A 59 -8.29 10.82 -7.53
C ILE A 59 -6.98 10.21 -8.04
N GLY A 60 -6.56 9.10 -7.45
CA GLY A 60 -5.30 8.44 -7.76
C GLY A 60 -4.17 8.90 -6.84
N ILE A 61 -3.43 7.92 -6.34
CA ILE A 61 -2.19 8.15 -5.59
C ILE A 61 -1.05 7.57 -6.40
N LYS A 62 -0.02 8.39 -6.67
CA LYS A 62 1.20 7.96 -7.35
C LYS A 62 2.38 8.40 -6.51
N ASN A 63 3.21 7.44 -6.07
CA ASN A 63 4.38 7.71 -5.22
C ASN A 63 4.02 8.56 -3.99
N ASN A 64 2.94 8.20 -3.29
CA ASN A 64 2.41 8.92 -2.11
C ASN A 64 2.02 10.38 -2.39
N ARG A 65 1.73 10.74 -3.64
CA ARG A 65 1.29 12.09 -4.05
C ARG A 65 -0.04 12.03 -4.79
N VAL A 66 -0.86 13.05 -4.54
CA VAL A 66 -2.16 13.26 -5.17
C VAL A 66 -2.10 14.58 -5.93
N ASN A 67 -2.47 14.54 -7.21
CA ASN A 67 -2.53 15.73 -8.06
C ASN A 67 -3.96 16.24 -8.12
N LEU A 68 -4.17 17.49 -7.71
CA LEU A 68 -5.49 18.14 -7.65
C LEU A 68 -5.66 19.24 -8.70
N ASN A 69 -4.77 19.33 -9.70
CA ASN A 69 -4.80 20.39 -10.72
C ASN A 69 -6.10 20.46 -11.52
N GLN A 70 -6.85 19.35 -11.58
CA GLN A 70 -8.13 19.26 -12.28
C GLN A 70 -9.33 19.67 -11.42
N VAL A 71 -9.13 19.93 -10.12
CA VAL A 71 -10.19 20.33 -9.20
C VAL A 71 -10.45 21.84 -9.32
N PRO A 72 -11.68 22.27 -9.63
CA PRO A 72 -11.99 23.69 -9.76
C PRO A 72 -11.86 24.40 -8.41
N GLY A 73 -11.17 25.55 -8.38
CA GLY A 73 -11.02 26.37 -7.18
C GLY A 73 -9.88 25.98 -6.24
N ILE A 74 -9.00 25.06 -6.65
CA ILE A 74 -7.83 24.69 -5.86
C ILE A 74 -6.80 25.83 -5.81
N THR A 75 -6.15 26.01 -4.67
CA THR A 75 -5.02 26.94 -4.53
C THR A 75 -3.76 26.32 -5.10
N LYS A 76 -2.82 27.14 -5.57
CA LYS A 76 -1.52 26.67 -6.10
C LYS A 76 -0.74 25.80 -5.11
N GLU A 77 -0.94 26.03 -3.82
CA GLU A 77 -0.28 25.27 -2.74
C GLU A 77 -0.83 23.86 -2.57
N LEU A 78 -2.08 23.61 -3.00
CA LEU A 78 -2.76 22.32 -2.89
C LEU A 78 -2.83 21.58 -4.24
N GLU A 79 -2.14 22.08 -5.26
CA GLU A 79 -2.01 21.41 -6.57
C GLU A 79 -1.44 19.99 -6.45
N GLU A 80 -0.50 19.79 -5.51
CA GLU A 80 0.05 18.48 -5.18
C GLU A 80 0.07 18.28 -3.66
N VAL A 81 -0.61 17.23 -3.20
CA VAL A 81 -0.68 16.88 -1.78
C VAL A 81 0.11 15.58 -1.55
N VAL A 82 0.95 15.59 -0.52
CA VAL A 82 1.69 14.40 -0.08
C VAL A 82 0.84 13.65 0.95
N MET A 83 0.63 12.35 0.74
CA MET A 83 -0.07 11.48 1.68
C MET A 83 0.92 10.45 2.26
N ASN A 84 1.45 10.74 3.44
CA ASN A 84 2.39 9.85 4.13
C ASN A 84 1.98 9.69 5.60
N ALA A 85 1.67 8.46 6.00
CA ALA A 85 1.24 8.12 7.36
C ALA A 85 2.34 8.33 8.43
N GLU A 86 3.62 8.42 8.04
CA GLU A 86 4.71 8.69 8.98
C GLU A 86 4.80 10.17 9.38
N TYR A 87 4.38 11.09 8.51
CA TYR A 87 4.53 12.53 8.72
C TYR A 87 3.18 13.27 8.87
N ASP A 88 2.07 12.58 8.68
CA ASP A 88 0.71 13.11 8.81
C ASP A 88 -0.07 12.25 9.80
N GLU A 89 -0.22 12.77 11.03
CA GLU A 89 -0.92 12.10 12.13
C GLU A 89 -2.41 11.94 11.84
N PHE A 90 -3.04 12.92 11.17
CA PHE A 90 -4.45 12.84 10.79
C PHE A 90 -4.66 11.72 9.78
N TYR A 91 -3.82 11.67 8.75
CA TYR A 91 -3.87 10.63 7.72
C TYR A 91 -3.59 9.24 8.31
N SER A 92 -2.61 9.12 9.21
CA SER A 92 -2.28 7.86 9.89
C SER A 92 -3.45 7.32 10.71
N ASN A 93 -4.10 8.18 11.50
CA ASN A 93 -5.22 7.80 12.36
C ASN A 93 -6.49 7.43 11.58
N ASN A 94 -6.68 8.00 10.39
CA ASN A 94 -7.88 7.79 9.57
C ASN A 94 -7.65 6.89 8.35
N LEU A 95 -6.45 6.31 8.19
CA LEU A 95 -6.03 5.60 6.98
C LEU A 95 -7.03 4.51 6.54
N TYR A 96 -7.56 3.78 7.52
CA TYR A 96 -8.48 2.67 7.34
C TYR A 96 -9.92 2.97 7.79
N SER A 97 -10.18 4.19 8.26
CA SER A 97 -11.52 4.63 8.62
C SER A 97 -12.39 4.72 7.39
N ASN A 98 -13.68 4.40 7.56
CA ASN A 98 -14.64 4.53 6.45
C ASN A 98 -15.02 6.00 6.21
N PHE A 99 -15.61 6.29 5.06
CA PHE A 99 -15.99 7.66 4.67
C PHE A 99 -16.84 8.41 5.70
N GLY A 100 -17.78 7.72 6.38
CA GLY A 100 -18.62 8.33 7.41
C GLY A 100 -17.84 8.67 8.69
N GLU A 101 -16.90 7.81 9.08
CA GLU A 101 -16.03 8.05 10.24
C GLU A 101 -15.08 9.22 10.00
N ILE A 102 -14.45 9.29 8.81
CA ILE A 102 -13.56 10.40 8.45
C ILE A 102 -14.30 11.73 8.53
N ALA A 103 -15.54 11.78 8.03
CA ALA A 103 -16.36 12.99 8.05
C ALA A 103 -16.67 13.49 9.47
N THR A 104 -16.61 12.61 10.49
CA THR A 104 -16.79 12.97 11.90
C THR A 104 -15.48 13.45 12.54
N ASN A 105 -14.34 13.05 11.96
CA ASN A 105 -13.00 13.35 12.49
C ASN A 105 -12.35 14.60 11.84
N ILE A 106 -12.98 15.16 10.79
CA ILE A 106 -12.57 16.41 10.10
C ILE A 106 -13.00 17.66 10.86
#